data_AF-T1C5V0-F1
#
_entry.id   AF-T1C5V0-F1
#
_cell.length_a   1.000
_cell.length_b   1.000
_cell.length_c   1.000
_cell.angle_alpha   90.00
_cell.angle_beta   90.00
_cell.angle_gamma   90.00
#
_symmetry.space_group_name_H-M   'P 1'
#
loop_
_entity.id
_entity.type
_entity.pdbx_description
1 polymer ?
#
loop_
_entity_poly.entity_id
_entity_poly.type
_entity_poly.pdbx_seq_one_letter_code
_entity_poly.pdbx_strand_id
1 'polypeptide(L)'
;IDAIMDQNVSSLSGGELQRLSIAITLATDADLYLMDEPSANLDSAFRMTCAKVIRRIMEANHKSALIVDHDVYFIDLISDSLMVFGGEPGIHGFTMGPMKMNDGMNTFLKEANITFRRDHNTKRPRINKLNSSLDREQKYSGKYYYTG
;
A
#
# COMPACT_ATOMS: atom_id res chain seq x y z
N ILE A 1 1.16 6.01 21.35
CA ILE A 1 0.77 7.44 21.31
C ILE A 1 1.15 8.11 22.63
N ASP A 2 1.19 7.34 23.72
CA ASP A 2 1.53 7.80 25.08
C ASP A 2 2.80 8.66 25.18
N ALA A 3 3.86 8.32 24.42
CA ALA A 3 5.12 9.08 24.42
C ALA A 3 5.02 10.51 23.84
N ILE A 4 3.95 10.83 23.12
CA ILE A 4 3.72 12.14 22.49
C ILE A 4 2.49 12.87 23.05
N MET A 5 1.85 12.32 24.08
CA MET A 5 0.57 12.82 24.59
C MET A 5 0.67 14.21 25.22
N ASP A 6 1.81 14.51 25.84
CA ASP A 6 2.09 15.80 26.48
C ASP A 6 2.88 16.77 25.58
N GLN A 7 3.15 16.38 24.33
CA GLN A 7 3.90 17.22 23.40
C GLN A 7 2.97 18.18 22.64
N ASN A 8 3.48 19.37 22.31
CA ASN A 8 2.75 20.26 21.43
C ASN A 8 2.74 19.68 20.01
N VAL A 9 1.62 19.77 19.30
CA VAL A 9 1.52 19.31 17.91
C VAL A 9 2.59 19.97 17.03
N SER A 10 2.94 21.23 17.29
CA SER A 10 3.97 21.96 16.54
C SER A 10 5.39 21.43 16.76
N SER A 11 5.64 20.61 17.80
CA SER A 11 6.96 20.03 18.09
C SER A 11 7.12 18.59 17.58
N LEU A 12 6.07 17.99 17.03
CA LEU A 12 6.11 16.62 16.54
C LEU A 12 6.92 16.51 15.23
N SER A 13 7.71 15.45 15.10
CA SER A 13 8.36 15.09 13.85
C SER A 13 7.32 14.70 12.78
N GLY A 14 7.72 14.71 11.50
CA GLY A 14 6.83 14.32 10.39
C GLY A 14 6.23 12.91 10.57
N GLY A 15 7.01 11.94 11.06
CA GLY A 15 6.52 10.59 11.35
C GLY A 15 5.59 10.52 12.57
N GLU A 16 5.76 11.38 13.57
CA GLU A 16 4.83 11.50 14.70
C GLU A 16 3.51 12.13 14.27
N LEU A 17 3.56 13.21 13.50
CA LEU A 17 2.38 13.84 12.91
C LEU A 17 1.60 12.87 12.03
N GLN A 18 2.30 12.08 11.20
CA GLN A 18 1.67 11.07 10.37
C GLN A 18 0.91 10.03 11.21
N ARG A 19 1.56 9.49 12.26
CA ARG A 19 0.93 8.52 13.17
C ARG A 19 -0.27 9.10 13.91
N LEU A 20 -0.17 10.36 14.33
CA LEU A 20 -1.27 11.07 14.97
C LEU A 20 -2.44 11.26 14.01
N SER A 21 -2.18 11.70 12.78
CA SER A 21 -3.20 11.87 11.73
C SER A 21 -3.95 10.56 11.44
N ILE A 22 -3.22 9.45 11.25
CA ILE A 22 -3.81 8.13 11.04
C ILE A 22 -4.68 7.71 12.23
N ALA A 23 -4.20 7.95 13.46
CA ALA A 23 -4.96 7.62 14.66
C ALA A 23 -6.25 8.43 14.79
N ILE A 24 -6.21 9.74 14.51
CA ILE A 24 -7.40 10.60 14.50
C ILE A 24 -8.40 10.12 13.44
N THR A 25 -7.92 9.84 12.22
CA THR A 25 -8.75 9.33 11.13
C THR A 25 -9.45 8.04 11.54
N LEU A 26 -8.72 7.07 12.09
CA LEU A 26 -9.28 5.78 12.52
C LEU A 26 -10.20 5.85 13.75
N ALA A 27 -10.04 6.88 14.60
CA ALA A 27 -10.90 7.10 15.76
C ALA A 27 -12.23 7.76 15.38
N THR A 28 -12.32 8.36 14.21
CA THR A 28 -13.57 8.96 13.70
C THR A 28 -14.50 7.85 13.22
N ASP A 29 -15.76 7.84 13.67
CA ASP A 29 -16.75 6.90 13.14
C ASP A 29 -17.18 7.34 11.73
N ALA A 30 -16.85 6.52 10.74
CA ALA A 30 -17.17 6.75 9.34
C ALA A 30 -17.49 5.41 8.65
N ASP A 31 -18.26 5.46 7.58
CA ASP A 31 -18.54 4.27 6.74
C ASP A 31 -17.43 4.01 5.72
N LEU A 32 -16.76 5.08 5.28
CA LEU A 32 -15.65 5.06 4.34
C LEU A 32 -14.51 5.96 4.82
N TYR A 33 -13.32 5.37 4.93
CA TYR A 33 -12.09 6.08 5.28
C TYR A 33 -11.26 6.35 4.03
N LEU A 34 -10.79 7.58 3.86
CA LEU A 34 -9.89 7.95 2.78
C LEU A 34 -8.52 8.27 3.37
N MET A 35 -7.47 7.63 2.87
CA MET A 35 -6.10 7.88 3.33
C MET A 35 -5.18 8.07 2.13
N ASP A 36 -4.55 9.24 2.07
CA ASP A 36 -3.59 9.59 1.03
C ASP A 36 -2.16 9.48 1.58
N GLU A 37 -1.39 8.58 1.00
CA GLU A 37 -0.03 8.19 1.37
C GLU A 37 0.18 8.00 2.89
N PRO A 38 -0.60 7.13 3.57
CA PRO A 38 -0.44 6.91 5.00
C PRO A 38 0.95 6.38 5.37
N SER A 39 1.65 5.71 4.45
CA SER A 39 3.00 5.20 4.68
C SER A 39 4.11 6.27 4.67
N ALA A 40 3.81 7.49 4.20
CA ALA A 40 4.77 8.58 4.10
C ALA A 40 5.39 8.94 5.46
N ASN A 41 6.68 9.29 5.47
CA ASN A 41 7.44 9.64 6.67
C ASN A 41 7.52 8.56 7.77
N LEU A 42 6.99 7.35 7.52
CA LEU A 42 7.12 6.21 8.43
C LEU A 42 8.35 5.38 8.09
N ASP A 43 9.05 4.91 9.12
CA ASP A 43 10.05 3.86 8.95
C ASP A 43 9.39 2.51 8.59
N SER A 44 10.22 1.55 8.18
CA SER A 44 9.74 0.25 7.70
C SER A 44 8.98 -0.55 8.75
N ALA A 45 9.28 -0.38 10.05
CA ALA A 45 8.58 -1.06 11.12
C ALA A 45 7.19 -0.45 11.37
N PHE A 46 7.11 0.88 11.37
CA PHE A 46 5.85 1.59 11.54
C PHE A 46 4.91 1.45 10.35
N ARG A 47 5.40 1.44 9.10
CA ARG A 47 4.55 1.15 7.92
C ARG A 47 3.83 -0.18 8.07
N MET A 48 4.57 -1.22 8.45
CA MET A 48 4.04 -2.57 8.59
C MET A 48 3.04 -2.69 9.75
N THR A 49 3.27 -1.92 10.82
CA THR A 49 2.34 -1.83 11.95
C THR A 49 1.08 -1.07 11.56
N CYS A 50 1.23 0.07 10.87
CA CYS A 50 0.14 0.88 10.37
C CYS A 50 -0.79 0.10 9.44
N ALA A 51 -0.24 -0.61 8.44
CA ALA A 51 -1.03 -1.42 7.52
C ALA A 51 -1.91 -2.45 8.26
N LYS A 52 -1.33 -3.14 9.24
CA LYS A 52 -2.03 -4.14 10.06
C LYS A 52 -3.12 -3.52 10.93
N VAL A 53 -2.85 -2.35 11.51
CA VAL A 53 -3.82 -1.64 12.37
C VAL A 53 -5.02 -1.17 11.54
N ILE A 54 -4.78 -0.53 10.39
CA ILE A 54 -5.87 -0.08 9.52
C ILE A 54 -6.72 -1.26 9.09
N ARG A 55 -6.11 -2.31 8.54
CA ARG A 55 -6.82 -3.53 8.12
C ARG A 55 -7.67 -4.12 9.25
N ARG A 56 -7.07 -4.29 10.44
CA ARG A 56 -7.77 -4.83 11.60
C ARG A 56 -8.97 -3.99 12.02
N ILE A 57 -8.86 -2.66 11.98
CA ILE A 57 -9.95 -1.76 12.35
C ILE A 57 -11.08 -1.82 11.32
N MET A 58 -10.74 -1.81 10.02
CA MET A 58 -11.74 -1.96 8.95
C MET A 58 -12.51 -3.29 9.09
N GLU A 59 -11.79 -4.40 9.30
CA GLU A 59 -12.37 -5.73 9.50
C GLU A 59 -13.24 -5.80 10.76
N ALA A 60 -12.73 -5.31 11.90
CA ALA A 60 -13.44 -5.38 13.18
C ALA A 60 -14.71 -4.53 13.23
N ASN A 61 -14.70 -3.38 12.55
CA ASN A 61 -15.83 -2.44 12.56
C ASN A 61 -16.74 -2.59 11.33
N HIS A 62 -16.44 -3.53 10.43
CA HIS A 62 -17.14 -3.71 9.15
C HIS A 62 -17.23 -2.43 8.31
N LYS A 63 -16.12 -1.68 8.25
CA LYS A 63 -15.99 -0.43 7.51
C LYS A 63 -15.10 -0.59 6.28
N SER A 64 -15.16 0.36 5.36
CA SER A 64 -14.36 0.35 4.12
C SER A 64 -13.29 1.44 4.13
N ALA A 65 -12.16 1.20 3.45
CA ALA A 65 -11.14 2.21 3.22
C ALA A 65 -10.72 2.27 1.75
N LEU A 66 -10.46 3.48 1.25
CA LEU A 66 -9.74 3.73 0.01
C LEU A 66 -8.41 4.37 0.35
N ILE A 67 -7.33 3.73 -0.09
CA ILE A 67 -5.98 4.10 0.30
C ILE A 67 -5.14 4.30 -0.95
N VAL A 68 -4.48 5.45 -1.04
CA VAL A 68 -3.50 5.77 -2.07
C VAL A 68 -2.12 5.63 -1.45
N ASP A 69 -1.25 4.84 -2.06
CA ASP A 69 0.13 4.70 -1.62
C ASP A 69 1.02 4.27 -2.79
N HIS A 70 2.33 4.40 -2.63
CA HIS A 70 3.34 3.95 -3.61
C HIS A 70 4.16 2.75 -3.11
N ASP A 71 4.03 2.38 -1.83
CA ASP A 71 4.69 1.21 -1.25
C ASP A 71 3.90 -0.08 -1.56
N VAL A 72 4.39 -0.84 -2.54
CA VAL A 72 3.78 -2.12 -2.99
C VAL A 72 3.58 -3.11 -1.84
N TYR A 73 4.48 -3.12 -0.86
CA TYR A 73 4.35 -4.04 0.27
C TYR A 73 3.29 -3.56 1.26
N PHE A 74 3.17 -2.25 1.49
CA PHE A 74 2.08 -1.68 2.26
C PHE A 74 0.72 -2.04 1.64
N ILE A 75 0.58 -1.83 0.33
CA ILE A 75 -0.64 -2.15 -0.44
C ILE A 75 -0.98 -3.65 -0.36
N ASP A 76 0.00 -4.54 -0.52
CA ASP A 76 -0.17 -6.01 -0.41
C ASP A 76 -0.73 -6.44 0.96
N LEU A 77 -0.36 -5.74 2.03
CA LEU A 77 -0.78 -6.10 3.39
C LEU A 77 -2.22 -5.66 3.70
N ILE A 78 -2.65 -4.53 3.15
CA ILE A 78 -3.89 -3.85 3.56
C ILE A 78 -5.07 -4.05 2.61
N SER A 79 -4.80 -4.38 1.34
CA SER A 79 -5.80 -4.25 0.28
C SER A 79 -6.47 -5.58 -0.08
N ASP A 80 -7.80 -5.57 -0.21
CA ASP A 80 -8.57 -6.68 -0.79
C ASP A 80 -8.71 -6.58 -2.31
N SER A 81 -8.70 -5.35 -2.82
CA SER A 81 -8.83 -5.02 -4.24
C SER A 81 -7.95 -3.81 -4.58
N LEU A 82 -7.65 -3.64 -5.87
CA LEU A 82 -6.77 -2.59 -6.36
C LEU A 82 -7.44 -1.78 -7.47
N MET A 83 -7.29 -0.47 -7.43
CA MET A 83 -7.54 0.42 -8.55
C MET A 83 -6.21 0.88 -9.14
N VAL A 84 -6.04 0.75 -10.45
CA VAL A 84 -4.83 1.15 -11.16
C VAL A 84 -5.09 2.46 -11.88
N PHE A 85 -4.23 3.44 -11.66
CA PHE A 85 -4.25 4.73 -12.35
C PHE A 85 -3.18 4.75 -13.42
N GLY A 86 -3.53 5.22 -14.60
CA GLY A 86 -2.64 5.38 -15.74
C GLY A 86 -2.90 6.68 -16.49
N GLY A 87 -2.06 7.00 -17.48
CA GLY A 87 -2.17 8.21 -18.28
C GLY A 87 -0.86 8.99 -18.31
N GLU A 88 -0.97 10.29 -18.59
CA GLU A 88 0.16 11.21 -18.73
C GLU A 88 0.10 12.27 -17.63
N PRO A 89 1.09 12.30 -16.70
CA PRO A 89 1.11 13.24 -15.59
C PRO A 89 0.96 14.69 -16.04
N GLY A 90 0.00 15.41 -15.42
CA GLY A 90 -0.28 16.81 -15.74
C GLY A 90 -1.10 17.04 -17.02
N ILE A 91 -1.48 15.99 -17.76
CA ILE A 91 -2.25 16.10 -19.01
C ILE A 91 -3.59 15.37 -18.89
N HIS A 92 -3.59 14.06 -18.70
CA HIS A 92 -4.82 13.27 -18.54
C HIS A 92 -4.55 11.99 -17.76
N GLY A 93 -5.57 11.50 -17.06
CA GLY A 93 -5.52 10.24 -16.33
C GLY A 93 -6.76 9.39 -16.57
N PHE A 94 -6.60 8.08 -16.43
CA PHE A 94 -7.68 7.11 -16.40
C PHE A 94 -7.49 6.16 -15.23
N THR A 95 -8.57 5.48 -14.84
CA THR A 95 -8.54 4.50 -13.76
C THR A 95 -9.19 3.19 -14.21
N MET A 96 -8.68 2.08 -13.69
CA MET A 96 -9.17 0.73 -13.92
C MET A 96 -9.43 0.05 -12.58
N GLY A 97 -10.59 -0.60 -12.45
CA GLY A 97 -10.97 -1.35 -11.25
C GLY A 97 -12.21 -0.80 -10.53
N PRO A 98 -12.46 -1.22 -9.28
CA PRO A 98 -11.60 -2.09 -8.46
C PRO A 98 -11.47 -3.51 -9.03
N MET A 99 -10.25 -4.04 -9.05
CA MET A 99 -9.92 -5.38 -9.52
C MET A 99 -9.40 -6.23 -8.37
N LYS A 100 -9.38 -7.56 -8.51
CA LYS A 100 -8.66 -8.42 -7.56
C LYS A 100 -7.18 -8.03 -7.53
N MET A 101 -6.57 -8.15 -6.36
CA MET A 101 -5.17 -7.79 -6.15
C MET A 101 -4.21 -8.37 -7.19
N ASN A 102 -4.38 -9.64 -7.57
CA ASN A 102 -3.53 -10.27 -8.58
C ASN A 102 -3.65 -9.57 -9.94
N ASP A 103 -4.86 -9.31 -10.41
CA ASP A 103 -5.12 -8.74 -11.74
C ASP A 103 -4.68 -7.27 -11.81
N GLY A 104 -4.99 -6.50 -10.75
CA GLY A 104 -4.55 -5.11 -10.62
C GLY A 104 -3.03 -4.99 -10.59
N MET A 105 -2.35 -5.78 -9.75
CA MET A 105 -0.89 -5.75 -9.65
C MET A 105 -0.23 -6.19 -10.96
N ASN A 106 -0.75 -7.19 -11.66
CA ASN A 106 -0.20 -7.59 -12.96
C ASN A 106 -0.37 -6.49 -14.01
N THR A 107 -1.49 -5.75 -13.99
CA THR A 107 -1.72 -4.62 -14.90
C THR A 107 -0.72 -3.49 -14.62
N PHE A 108 -0.65 -3.02 -13.37
CA PHE A 108 0.25 -1.95 -12.94
C PHE A 108 1.73 -2.29 -13.20
N LEU A 109 2.18 -3.48 -12.78
CA LEU A 109 3.58 -3.87 -12.87
C LEU A 109 4.03 -4.15 -14.31
N LYS A 110 3.10 -4.55 -15.19
CA LYS A 110 3.37 -4.68 -16.62
C LYS A 110 3.67 -3.33 -17.25
N GLU A 111 2.87 -2.30 -16.97
CA GLU A 111 3.16 -0.92 -17.43
C GLU A 111 4.48 -0.40 -16.86
N ALA A 112 4.76 -0.66 -15.58
CA ALA A 112 6.01 -0.29 -14.95
C ALA A 112 7.23 -1.13 -15.41
N ASN A 113 7.02 -2.19 -16.20
CA ASN A 113 8.05 -3.14 -16.65
C ASN A 113 8.89 -3.77 -15.51
N ILE A 114 8.27 -3.98 -14.36
CA ILE A 114 8.90 -4.51 -13.13
C ILE A 114 8.20 -5.81 -12.73
N THR A 115 8.93 -6.82 -12.26
CA THR A 115 8.32 -8.06 -11.76
C THR A 115 8.62 -8.29 -10.28
N PHE A 116 7.66 -8.90 -9.57
CA PHE A 116 7.76 -9.24 -8.16
C PHE A 116 7.57 -10.75 -7.95
N ARG A 117 8.50 -11.35 -7.20
CA ARG A 117 8.37 -12.73 -6.68
C ARG A 117 7.95 -12.72 -5.21
N ARG A 118 7.55 -13.88 -4.70
CA ARG A 118 7.35 -14.09 -3.26
C ARG A 118 8.62 -14.63 -2.64
N ASP A 119 9.03 -14.03 -1.53
CA ASP A 119 10.10 -14.58 -0.69
C ASP A 119 9.65 -15.90 -0.06
N HIS A 120 10.49 -16.95 -0.13
CA HIS A 120 10.09 -18.29 0.33
C HIS A 120 9.77 -18.35 1.82
N ASN A 121 10.53 -17.61 2.63
CA ASN A 121 10.45 -17.64 4.09
C ASN A 121 9.36 -16.69 4.61
N THR A 122 9.36 -15.46 4.10
CA THR A 122 8.53 -14.38 4.65
C THR A 122 7.23 -14.16 3.87
N LYS A 123 7.08 -14.78 2.69
CA LYS A 123 5.99 -14.54 1.72
C LYS A 123 5.84 -13.08 1.27
N ARG A 124 6.81 -12.22 1.60
CA ARG A 124 6.80 -10.82 1.18
C ARG A 124 7.05 -10.71 -0.32
N PRO A 125 6.40 -9.76 -1.00
CA PRO A 125 6.72 -9.44 -2.37
C PRO A 125 8.14 -8.85 -2.43
N ARG A 126 8.95 -9.34 -3.37
CA ARG A 126 10.31 -8.85 -3.62
C ARG A 126 10.53 -8.61 -5.10
N ILE A 127 11.06 -7.45 -5.43
CA ILE A 127 11.43 -7.09 -6.79
C ILE A 127 12.47 -8.07 -7.35
N ASN A 128 12.27 -8.50 -8.59
CA ASN A 128 13.30 -9.21 -9.33
C ASN A 128 14.29 -8.22 -9.94
N LYS A 129 15.58 -8.58 -9.96
CA LYS A 129 16.56 -7.79 -10.70
C LYS A 129 16.18 -7.78 -12.18
N LEU A 130 16.24 -6.61 -12.81
CA LEU A 130 15.97 -6.45 -14.23
C LEU A 130 16.80 -7.44 -15.05
N ASN A 131 16.17 -8.14 -15.99
CA ASN A 131 16.80 -9.15 -16.84
C ASN A 131 17.40 -10.36 -16.07
N SER A 132 17.02 -10.59 -14.82
CA SER A 132 17.32 -11.88 -14.17
C SER A 132 16.54 -13.02 -14.83
N SER A 133 16.96 -14.27 -14.59
CA SER A 133 16.24 -15.44 -15.13
C SER A 133 14.76 -15.43 -14.75
N LEU A 134 14.47 -15.13 -13.48
CA LEU A 134 13.10 -15.03 -12.95
C LEU A 134 12.33 -13.86 -13.56
N ASP A 135 12.96 -12.69 -13.76
CA ASP A 135 12.30 -11.54 -14.40
C ASP A 135 11.86 -11.88 -15.84
N ARG A 136 12.73 -12.52 -16.62
CA ARG A 136 12.41 -12.94 -17.99
C ARG A 136 11.29 -13.98 -18.04
N GLU A 137 11.34 -14.98 -17.17
CA GLU A 137 10.32 -16.03 -17.07
C GLU A 137 8.94 -15.45 -16.71
N GLN A 138 8.90 -14.54 -15.74
CA GLN A 138 7.68 -13.87 -15.31
C GLN A 138 7.09 -12.98 -16.41
N LYS A 139 7.93 -12.19 -17.10
CA LYS A 139 7.50 -11.38 -18.25
C LYS A 139 6.97 -12.25 -19.39
N TYR A 140 7.67 -13.34 -19.72
CA TYR A 140 7.25 -14.27 -20.78
C TYR A 140 5.89 -14.92 -20.46
N SER A 141 5.67 -15.32 -19.21
CA SER A 141 4.41 -15.92 -18.76
C SER A 141 3.29 -14.91 -18.49
N GLY A 142 3.56 -13.61 -18.58
CA GLY A 142 2.61 -12.55 -18.24
C GLY A 142 2.28 -12.44 -16.74
N LYS A 143 3.08 -13.07 -15.87
CA LYS A 143 2.88 -13.12 -14.42
C LYS A 143 3.89 -12.21 -13.71
N TYR A 144 3.59 -10.93 -13.68
CA TYR A 144 4.39 -9.87 -13.04
C TYR A 144 4.24 -9.86 -11.51
N TYR A 145 3.17 -10.46 -10.99
CA TYR A 145 2.89 -10.57 -9.57
C TYR A 145 2.35 -11.95 -9.19
N TYR A 146 2.66 -12.38 -7.97
CA TYR A 146 2.07 -13.55 -7.34
C TYR A 146 1.42 -13.12 -6.03
N THR A 147 0.18 -13.52 -5.77
CA THR A 147 -0.46 -13.33 -4.46
C THR A 147 0.08 -14.35 -3.46
N GLY A 148 0.11 -13.97 -2.18
CA GLY A 148 0.50 -14.83 -1.06
C GLY A 148 -0.59 -15.79 -0.64
#